data_AF-A0AA38GYC4-F1
#
_entry.id   AF-A0AA38GYC4-F1
#
_cell.length_a   1.000
_cell.length_b   1.000
_cell.length_c   1.000
_cell.angle_alpha   90.00
_cell.angle_beta   90.00
_cell.angle_gamma   90.00
#
_symmetry.space_group_name_H-M   'P 1'
#
loop_
_entity.id
_entity.type
_entity.pdbx_description
1 polymer ?
#
loop_
_entity_poly.entity_id
_entity_poly.type
_entity_poly.pdbx_seq_one_letter_code
_entity_poly.pdbx_strand_id
1 'polypeptide(L)'
;GSVFIERDGTHFRHVLNWLRDGVVPSLDGSGYQELMREAEYYQLLGLTEQINFCLNRKKEYDETKPEMTRKEVIKCIQAKRVKLRGINLSGLDLSKL
;
A
#
# COMPACT_ATOMS: atom_id res chain seq x y z
N GLY A 1 12.50 10.85 35.93
CA GLY A 1 13.56 10.11 35.23
C GLY A 1 13.25 10.06 33.75
N SER A 2 14.26 9.98 32.90
CA SER A 2 14.12 9.83 31.45
C SER A 2 14.92 8.60 30.98
N VAL A 3 14.39 7.88 30.01
CA VAL A 3 15.09 6.78 29.34
C VAL A 3 15.59 7.30 27.99
N PHE A 4 16.84 6.99 27.64
CA PHE A 4 17.43 7.34 26.35
C PHE A 4 17.50 6.08 25.48
N ILE A 5 17.14 6.22 24.20
CA ILE A 5 17.19 5.16 23.21
C ILE A 5 18.02 5.68 22.04
N GLU A 6 19.07 4.94 21.66
CA GLU A 6 19.98 5.30 20.57
C GLU A 6 19.42 4.84 19.22
N ARG A 7 18.30 5.45 18.81
CA ARG A 7 17.60 5.19 17.54
C ARG A 7 17.10 6.49 16.90
N ASP A 8 16.73 6.40 15.62
CA ASP A 8 16.04 7.49 14.94
C ASP A 8 14.60 7.62 15.45
N GLY A 9 14.31 8.73 16.12
CA GLY A 9 13.00 9.02 16.70
C GLY A 9 11.92 9.36 15.69
N THR A 10 12.24 9.50 14.40
CA THR A 10 11.30 9.96 13.36
C THR A 10 10.04 9.08 13.29
N HIS A 11 10.20 7.76 13.38
CA HIS A 11 9.10 6.79 13.28
C HIS A 11 8.55 6.35 14.64
N PHE A 12 9.18 6.78 15.74
CA PHE A 12 8.81 6.34 17.09
C PHE A 12 7.39 6.76 17.48
N ARG A 13 6.89 7.87 16.94
CA ARG A 13 5.49 8.29 17.14
C ARG A 13 4.50 7.21 16.72
N HIS A 14 4.77 6.50 15.63
CA HIS A 14 3.89 5.46 15.11
C HIS A 14 3.90 4.22 16.01
N VAL A 15 5.08 3.86 16.52
CA VAL A 15 5.22 2.79 17.52
C VAL A 15 4.43 3.12 18.79
N LEU A 16 4.55 4.35 19.30
CA LEU A 16 3.79 4.78 20.49
C LEU A 16 2.29 4.77 20.27
N ASN A 17 1.83 5.27 19.12
CA ASN A 17 0.40 5.26 18.81
C ASN A 17 -0.11 3.82 18.77
N TRP A 18 0.58 2.93 18.06
CA TRP A 18 0.21 1.51 18.02
C TRP A 18 0.16 0.87 19.42
N LEU A 19 1.12 1.16 20.30
CA LEU A 19 1.09 0.66 21.68
C LEU A 19 -0.09 1.23 22.50
N ARG A 20 -0.60 2.41 22.14
CA ARG A 20 -1.67 3.10 22.85
C ARG A 20 -3.06 2.67 22.44
N ASP A 21 -3.29 2.57 21.13
CA ASP A 21 -4.62 2.35 20.55
C ASP A 21 -4.68 1.20 19.53
N GLY A 22 -3.55 0.56 19.22
CA GLY A 22 -3.46 -0.56 18.29
C GLY A 22 -3.56 -0.15 16.82
N VAL A 23 -3.49 1.14 16.49
CA VAL A 23 -3.71 1.64 15.13
C VAL A 23 -2.41 1.68 14.33
N VAL A 24 -2.41 1.03 13.17
CA VAL A 24 -1.31 1.14 12.19
C VAL A 24 -1.51 2.41 11.35
N PRO A 25 -0.48 3.27 11.21
CA PRO A 25 -0.59 4.48 10.40
C PRO A 25 -0.69 4.17 8.91
N SER A 26 -1.37 5.03 8.15
CA SER A 26 -1.31 4.97 6.70
C SER A 26 -0.06 5.68 6.19
N LEU A 27 0.97 4.90 5.85
CA LEU A 27 2.23 5.40 5.30
C LEU A 27 2.39 5.08 3.81
N ASP A 28 3.42 5.67 3.20
CA ASP A 28 3.95 5.30 1.89
C ASP A 28 4.87 4.07 1.99
N GLY A 29 5.38 3.58 0.85
CA GLY A 29 6.20 2.37 0.81
C GLY A 29 7.47 2.47 1.68
N SER A 30 8.17 3.60 1.59
CA SER A 30 9.35 3.90 2.42
C SER A 30 9.01 3.98 3.90
N GLY A 31 7.95 4.70 4.27
CA GLY A 31 7.55 4.85 5.67
C GLY A 31 7.16 3.52 6.31
N TYR A 32 6.53 2.60 5.57
CA TYR A 32 6.26 1.25 6.09
C TYR A 32 7.54 0.44 6.29
N GLN A 33 8.53 0.55 5.41
CA GLN A 33 9.82 -0.13 5.59
C GLN A 33 10.56 0.41 6.82
N GLU A 34 10.54 1.73 7.02
CA GLU A 34 11.12 2.39 8.20
C GLU A 34 10.42 1.97 9.48
N LEU A 35 9.08 2.00 9.49
CA LEU A 35 8.30 1.54 10.64
C LEU A 35 8.52 0.05 10.95
N MET A 36 8.67 -0.80 9.93
CA MET A 36 8.93 -2.23 10.13
C MET A 36 10.28 -2.46 10.81
N ARG A 37 11.33 -1.70 10.46
CA ARG A 37 12.63 -1.77 11.15
C ARG A 37 12.53 -1.39 12.62
N GLU A 38 11.72 -0.39 12.95
CA GLU A 38 11.48 -0.02 14.35
C GLU A 38 10.66 -1.10 15.09
N ALA A 39 9.61 -1.64 14.46
CA ALA A 39 8.80 -2.71 15.04
C ALA A 39 9.64 -3.96 15.36
N GLU A 40 10.57 -4.34 14.47
CA GLU A 40 11.54 -5.42 14.69
C GLU A 40 12.50 -5.11 15.83
N TYR A 41 13.04 -3.88 15.89
CA TYR A 41 13.95 -3.46 16.95
C TYR A 41 13.30 -3.52 18.34
N TYR A 42 12.07 -3.02 18.46
CA TYR A 42 11.29 -3.07 19.71
C TYR A 42 10.61 -4.43 19.95
N GLN A 43 10.83 -5.43 19.08
CA GLN A 43 10.28 -6.79 19.15
C GLN A 43 8.74 -6.83 19.21
N LEU A 44 8.09 -5.92 18.51
CA LEU A 44 6.64 -5.79 18.45
C LEU A 44 6.05 -6.67 17.35
N LEU A 45 6.01 -7.98 17.58
CA LEU A 45 5.54 -8.97 16.58
C LEU A 45 4.16 -8.63 16.02
N GLY A 46 3.22 -8.21 16.87
CA GLY A 46 1.86 -7.85 16.43
C GLY A 46 1.85 -6.65 15.48
N LEU A 47 2.75 -5.68 15.64
CA LEU A 47 2.87 -4.55 14.73
C LEU A 47 3.45 -5.01 13.38
N THR A 48 4.48 -5.86 13.41
CA THR A 48 5.10 -6.41 12.20
C THR A 48 4.11 -7.23 11.38
N GLU A 49 3.28 -8.06 12.01
CA GLU A 49 2.24 -8.83 11.34
C GLU A 49 1.19 -7.92 10.68
N GLN A 50 0.72 -6.89 11.40
CA GLN A 50 -0.26 -5.94 10.86
C GLN A 50 0.30 -5.13 9.69
N ILE A 51 1.55 -4.68 9.76
CA ILE A 51 2.22 -3.97 8.66
C ILE A 51 2.28 -4.86 7.41
N ASN A 52 2.70 -6.13 7.56
CA ASN A 52 2.75 -7.08 6.46
C ASN A 52 1.37 -7.33 5.84
N PHE A 53 0.34 -7.46 6.67
CA PHE A 53 -1.04 -7.59 6.21
C PHE A 53 -1.49 -6.37 5.39
N CYS A 54 -1.22 -5.15 5.87
CA CYS A 54 -1.52 -3.92 5.15
C CYS A 54 -0.77 -3.83 3.80
N LEU A 55 0.50 -4.23 3.76
CA LEU A 55 1.31 -4.21 2.54
C LEU A 55 0.81 -5.24 1.52
N ASN A 56 0.45 -6.45 1.94
CA ASN A 56 -0.07 -7.48 1.04
C ASN A 56 -1.42 -7.07 0.43
N ARG A 57 -2.32 -6.49 1.23
CA ARG A 57 -3.58 -5.95 0.71
C ARG A 57 -3.37 -4.83 -0.31
N LYS A 58 -2.36 -3.97 -0.11
CA LYS A 58 -2.01 -2.94 -1.09
C LYS A 58 -1.47 -3.54 -2.39
N LYS A 59 -0.64 -4.59 -2.33
CA LYS A 59 -0.14 -5.30 -3.53
C LYS A 59 -1.27 -5.95 -4.32
N GLU A 60 -2.17 -6.67 -3.64
CA GLU A 60 -3.35 -7.27 -4.28
C GLU A 60 -4.22 -6.22 -4.98
N TYR A 61 -4.40 -5.06 -4.35
CA TYR A 61 -5.14 -3.95 -4.96
C TYR A 61 -4.43 -3.38 -6.19
N ASP A 62 -3.11 -3.16 -6.13
CA ASP A 62 -2.36 -2.65 -7.29
C ASP A 62 -2.31 -3.66 -8.46
N GLU A 63 -2.23 -4.97 -8.18
CA GLU A 63 -2.29 -6.01 -9.21
C GLU A 63 -3.68 -6.13 -9.85
N THR A 64 -4.76 -5.96 -9.06
CA THR A 64 -6.14 -5.99 -9.54
C THR A 64 -6.64 -4.66 -10.09
N LYS A 65 -5.86 -3.59 -9.93
CA LYS A 65 -6.17 -2.29 -10.50
C LYS A 65 -6.08 -2.36 -12.03
N PRO A 66 -7.08 -1.84 -12.77
CA PRO A 66 -6.99 -1.79 -14.21
C PRO A 66 -5.81 -0.89 -14.64
N GLU A 67 -5.04 -1.37 -15.61
CA GLU A 67 -3.87 -0.67 -16.16
C GLU A 67 -4.27 0.56 -16.98
N MET A 68 -5.54 0.67 -17.32
CA MET A 68 -6.08 1.73 -18.16
C MET A 68 -7.48 2.14 -17.72
N THR A 69 -7.89 3.38 -17.98
CA THR A 69 -9.23 3.85 -17.64
C THR A 69 -10.25 3.54 -18.74
N ARG A 70 -11.56 3.45 -18.39
CA ARG A 70 -12.64 3.28 -19.38
C ARG A 70 -12.58 4.33 -20.50
N LYS A 71 -12.24 5.58 -20.19
CA LYS A 71 -12.13 6.67 -21.18
C LYS A 71 -11.05 6.39 -22.22
N GLU A 72 -9.91 5.87 -21.78
CA GLU A 72 -8.81 5.50 -22.66
C GLU A 72 -9.17 4.27 -23.51
N VAL A 73 -9.88 3.29 -22.95
CA VAL A 73 -10.42 2.15 -23.74
C VAL A 73 -11.30 2.65 -24.89
N ILE A 74 -12.26 3.52 -24.59
CA ILE A 74 -13.17 4.12 -25.59
C ILE A 74 -12.37 4.85 -26.66
N LYS A 75 -11.44 5.71 -26.25
CA LYS A 75 -10.61 6.51 -27.15
C LYS A 75 -9.78 5.62 -28.08
N CYS A 76 -9.18 4.56 -27.54
CA CYS A 76 -8.40 3.59 -28.30
C CYS A 76 -9.24 2.89 -29.37
N ILE A 77 -10.44 2.39 -29.02
CA ILE A 77 -11.35 1.72 -29.96
C ILE A 77 -11.79 2.68 -31.09
N GLN A 78 -12.12 3.92 -30.74
CA GLN A 78 -12.58 4.94 -31.69
C GLN A 78 -11.48 5.46 -32.63
N ALA A 79 -10.21 5.48 -32.19
CA ALA A 79 -9.13 6.13 -32.92
C ALA A 79 -8.58 5.33 -34.12
N LYS A 80 -8.70 4.00 -34.13
CA LYS A 80 -8.43 3.04 -35.25
C LYS A 80 -8.38 1.62 -34.67
N ARG A 81 -8.60 0.57 -35.49
CA ARG A 81 -8.57 -0.86 -35.08
C ARG A 81 -7.28 -1.23 -34.32
N VAL A 82 -7.30 -1.13 -33.00
CA VAL A 82 -6.21 -1.51 -32.11
C VAL A 82 -6.45 -2.89 -31.51
N LYS A 83 -5.38 -3.66 -31.33
CA LYS A 83 -5.39 -4.92 -30.59
C LYS A 83 -4.81 -4.66 -29.21
N LEU A 84 -5.68 -4.61 -28.20
CA LEU A 84 -5.27 -4.54 -26.80
C LEU A 84 -5.03 -5.97 -26.30
N ARG A 85 -3.79 -6.45 -26.36
CA ARG A 85 -3.39 -7.79 -25.86
C ARG A 85 -2.54 -7.63 -24.61
N GLY A 86 -2.77 -8.49 -23.62
CA GLY A 86 -1.98 -8.52 -22.39
C GLY A 86 -2.23 -7.35 -21.43
N ILE A 87 -3.32 -6.60 -21.61
CA ILE A 87 -3.68 -5.47 -20.74
C ILE A 87 -4.70 -5.94 -19.69
N ASN A 88 -4.47 -5.58 -18.42
CA ASN A 88 -5.43 -5.82 -17.35
C ASN A 88 -6.56 -4.78 -17.37
N LEU A 89 -7.77 -5.22 -17.70
CA LEU A 89 -9.00 -4.41 -17.71
C LEU A 89 -9.97 -4.83 -16.59
N SER A 90 -9.51 -5.61 -15.61
CA SER A 90 -10.35 -6.10 -14.51
C SER A 90 -11.02 -4.96 -13.75
N GLY A 91 -12.26 -5.19 -13.32
CA GLY A 91 -13.06 -4.20 -12.60
C GLY A 91 -13.59 -3.03 -13.43
N LEU A 92 -13.19 -2.87 -14.70
CA LEU A 92 -13.81 -1.89 -15.59
C LEU A 92 -15.16 -2.40 -16.09
N ASP A 93 -16.22 -1.64 -15.82
CA ASP A 93 -17.46 -1.79 -16.57
C ASP A 93 -17.22 -1.30 -17.99
N LEU A 94 -17.25 -2.23 -18.96
CA LEU A 94 -17.14 -1.98 -20.39
C LEU A 94 -18.48 -2.23 -21.11
N SER A 95 -19.57 -2.35 -20.36
CA SER A 95 -20.90 -2.44 -20.95
C SER A 95 -21.18 -1.19 -21.80
N LYS A 96 -21.93 -1.39 -22.90
CA LYS A 96 -22.33 -0.32 -23.83
C LYS A 96 -21.16 0.41 -24.52
N LEU A 97 -20.01 -0.26 -24.68
CA LEU A 97 -18.95 0.14 -25.62
C LEU A 97 -19.38 -0.03 -27.08
#